data_AF-A0A9P5HCU4-F1
#
_entry.id   AF-A0A9P5HCU4-F1
#
_cell.length_a   1.000
_cell.length_b   1.000
_cell.length_c   1.000
_cell.angle_alpha   90.00
_cell.angle_beta   90.00
_cell.angle_gamma   90.00
#
_symmetry.space_group_name_H-M   'P 1'
#
loop_
_entity.id
_entity.type
_entity.pdbx_description
1 polymer ?
#
loop_
_entity_poly.entity_id
_entity_poly.type
_entity_poly.pdbx_seq_one_letter_code
_entity_poly.pdbx_strand_id
1 'polypeptide(L)'
;MTASNNRVSTYTTGSGDDARNGDQKKEPDLWTSMLESVASGKRLPEKNLIVLGGTPESQRDFLESLSNSESRRNADRHKTPPIANSFALGYTYYDVLDADQDDTLARVSLYLLSQPSAEFASLVAPLLTPDSIPNTALILLLDWSQPHLWLRQMWTWIQLLQEVLKKVDSEQHNLMEDVMSAWKERGRGGASTNLDGTPSATATSGDGDSSLPLGPGEWEEPLGLPLCVAQKMEFLEKSQGWKEPDFDTVLQYLRTVLLRHGASLIYTSQNTPSQLPSLIHSTLGITSLLKRHPLKHNVIDRDKIVVPPNWDSWGKIRVLGGNFDAEVVSNNWSEDISSSPADIEAAKKAADEDDTEPDQQRPPSNSAIARYEEWCRDPNSGGLAVVENAMHGDHWINVDSDDTQVFLERQLKILEAFKSKVPEKAPENAIALTSKRMEFSDEKSVSEHIGPVQFNMGGIQVDADDMLQRLKDRNAYTASPEGEGEEGENPAGNMAKDFDNDQLQSFFTGLMNRKGSASDAPRS
;
A
#
# COMPACT_ATOMS: atom_id res chain seq x y z
N MET A 1 -29.22 -49.32 0.87
CA MET A 1 -28.63 -48.73 -0.36
C MET A 1 -27.76 -47.58 0.12
N THR A 2 -26.44 -47.51 -0.03
CA THR A 2 -25.44 -48.20 -0.85
C THR A 2 -24.15 -48.28 -0.01
N ALA A 3 -23.48 -49.43 -0.09
CA ALA A 3 -22.37 -49.81 0.76
C ALA A 3 -21.01 -49.26 0.28
N SER A 4 -20.19 -48.97 1.28
CA SER A 4 -18.76 -48.68 1.25
C SER A 4 -17.94 -49.83 0.64
N ASN A 5 -16.99 -49.54 -0.24
CA ASN A 5 -16.02 -50.50 -0.77
C ASN A 5 -14.60 -50.09 -0.34
N ASN A 6 -14.12 -50.67 0.77
CA ASN A 6 -12.71 -50.72 1.11
C ASN A 6 -12.20 -52.12 0.76
N ARG A 7 -11.51 -52.26 -0.38
CA ARG A 7 -10.88 -53.53 -0.77
C ARG A 7 -9.42 -53.54 -0.33
N VAL A 8 -9.20 -54.16 0.82
CA VAL A 8 -7.91 -54.73 1.23
C VAL A 8 -7.68 -55.98 0.38
N SER A 9 -6.57 -56.04 -0.37
CA SER A 9 -6.20 -57.22 -1.15
C SER A 9 -5.25 -58.11 -0.34
N THR A 10 -5.77 -59.24 0.11
CA THR A 10 -5.04 -60.31 0.79
C THR A 10 -4.33 -61.18 -0.25
N TYR A 11 -3.00 -61.25 -0.23
CA TYR A 11 -2.27 -62.27 -0.99
C TYR A 11 -2.00 -63.49 -0.10
N THR A 12 -2.56 -64.61 -0.52
CA THR A 12 -2.29 -65.96 -0.03
C THR A 12 -1.01 -66.50 -0.67
N THR A 13 -0.05 -66.95 0.13
CA THR A 13 1.06 -67.79 -0.34
C THR A 13 1.19 -69.01 0.55
N GLY A 14 1.01 -70.19 -0.04
CA GLY A 14 1.03 -71.49 0.63
C GLY A 14 2.42 -71.91 1.10
N SER A 15 2.43 -72.71 2.16
CA SER A 15 3.60 -73.39 2.70
C SER A 15 4.06 -74.52 1.78
N GLY A 16 5.36 -74.58 1.54
CA GLY A 16 6.10 -75.71 1.01
C GLY A 16 7.58 -75.53 1.36
N ASP A 17 8.05 -76.28 2.36
CA ASP A 17 9.46 -76.35 2.74
C ASP A 17 10.30 -76.98 1.63
N ASP A 18 11.40 -76.34 1.25
CA ASP A 18 12.65 -77.06 0.98
C ASP A 18 13.88 -76.14 1.05
N ALA A 19 14.92 -76.64 1.70
CA ALA A 19 16.16 -75.93 1.99
C ALA A 19 17.08 -75.83 0.75
N ARG A 20 17.74 -74.67 0.55
CA ARG A 20 19.19 -74.51 0.30
C ARG A 20 19.58 -73.10 -0.16
N ASN A 21 20.55 -72.56 0.57
CA ASN A 21 21.53 -71.51 0.26
C ASN A 21 21.60 -70.98 -1.19
N GLY A 22 21.51 -69.65 -1.35
CA GLY A 22 21.82 -68.95 -2.59
C GLY A 22 21.43 -67.47 -2.53
N ASP A 23 22.40 -66.60 -2.25
CA ASP A 23 22.33 -65.15 -2.47
C ASP A 23 21.75 -64.83 -3.86
N GLN A 24 20.54 -64.28 -3.90
CA GLN A 24 20.05 -63.52 -5.04
C GLN A 24 19.63 -62.14 -4.54
N LYS A 25 20.54 -61.17 -4.74
CA LYS A 25 20.21 -59.76 -4.84
C LYS A 25 19.01 -59.65 -5.79
N LYS A 26 17.82 -59.38 -5.24
CA LYS A 26 16.72 -58.81 -6.02
C LYS A 26 17.23 -57.47 -6.51
N GLU A 27 17.55 -57.37 -7.79
CA GLU A 27 17.69 -56.06 -8.43
C GLU A 27 16.39 -55.29 -8.13
N PRO A 28 16.46 -54.13 -7.47
CA PRO A 28 15.30 -53.29 -7.31
C PRO A 28 14.94 -52.77 -8.71
N ASP A 29 14.01 -53.47 -9.34
CA ASP A 29 12.98 -52.97 -10.25
C ASP A 29 13.38 -51.65 -10.94
N LEU A 30 14.37 -51.75 -11.84
CA LEU A 30 14.91 -50.63 -12.64
C LEU A 30 13.78 -49.89 -13.37
N TRP A 31 12.71 -50.59 -13.69
CA TRP A 31 11.50 -50.04 -14.30
C TRP A 31 10.66 -49.22 -13.34
N THR A 32 10.58 -49.55 -12.04
CA THR A 32 9.91 -48.68 -11.06
C THR A 32 10.79 -47.50 -10.71
N SER A 33 12.12 -47.68 -10.63
CA SER A 33 13.06 -46.56 -10.46
C SER A 33 13.02 -45.58 -11.64
N MET A 34 12.91 -46.10 -12.87
CA MET A 34 12.78 -45.30 -14.08
C MET A 34 11.38 -44.67 -14.21
N LEU A 35 10.31 -45.38 -13.83
CA LEU A 35 8.95 -44.82 -13.77
C LEU A 35 8.80 -43.76 -12.67
N GLU A 36 9.43 -43.96 -11.52
CA GLU A 36 9.45 -43.00 -10.41
C GLU A 36 10.31 -41.78 -10.77
N SER A 37 11.44 -41.98 -11.47
CA SER A 37 12.26 -40.91 -12.05
C SER A 37 11.52 -40.11 -13.13
N VAL A 38 10.70 -40.75 -13.95
CA VAL A 38 9.87 -40.08 -14.98
C VAL A 38 8.62 -39.42 -14.35
N ALA A 39 8.06 -40.01 -13.29
CA ALA A 39 6.97 -39.43 -12.53
C ALA A 39 7.43 -38.23 -11.68
N SER A 40 8.64 -38.28 -11.10
CA SER A 40 9.27 -37.17 -10.40
C SER A 40 9.78 -36.10 -11.38
N GLY A 41 10.18 -36.50 -12.59
CA GLY A 41 10.75 -35.64 -13.63
C GLY A 41 9.78 -34.59 -14.22
N LYS A 42 8.52 -34.55 -13.79
CA LYS A 42 7.51 -33.56 -14.21
C LYS A 42 6.85 -32.79 -13.07
N ARG A 43 7.28 -32.98 -11.80
CA ARG A 43 6.75 -32.14 -10.72
C ARG A 43 7.43 -30.78 -10.79
N LEU A 44 6.70 -29.78 -11.27
CA LEU A 44 7.17 -28.39 -11.31
C LEU A 44 7.59 -27.96 -9.90
N PRO A 45 8.73 -27.24 -9.75
CA PRO A 45 9.11 -26.65 -8.47
C PRO A 45 7.98 -25.77 -7.93
N GLU A 46 7.54 -26.05 -6.70
CA GLU A 46 6.48 -25.30 -6.02
C GLU A 46 7.10 -24.18 -5.19
N LYS A 47 6.63 -22.96 -5.41
CA LYS A 47 7.08 -21.75 -4.72
C LYS A 47 5.86 -21.03 -4.14
N ASN A 48 6.01 -20.39 -2.98
CA ASN A 48 4.89 -19.79 -2.26
C ASN A 48 5.15 -18.30 -1.99
N LEU A 49 4.12 -17.49 -2.20
CA LEU A 49 4.07 -16.10 -1.78
C LEU A 49 2.94 -15.92 -0.78
N ILE A 50 3.25 -15.36 0.37
CA ILE A 50 2.24 -14.90 1.33
C ILE A 50 2.12 -13.39 1.15
N VAL A 51 1.02 -12.96 0.54
CA VAL A 51 0.75 -11.57 0.20
C VAL A 51 -0.12 -10.95 1.29
N LEU A 52 0.41 -9.91 1.91
CA LEU A 52 -0.12 -9.23 3.09
C LEU A 52 -0.57 -7.82 2.69
N GLY A 53 -1.78 -7.45 3.09
CA GLY A 53 -2.34 -6.11 2.85
C GLY A 53 -2.93 -5.93 1.46
N GLY A 54 -3.14 -4.65 1.11
CA GLY A 54 -3.81 -4.25 -0.12
C GLY A 54 -5.32 -4.52 -0.15
N THR A 55 -5.95 -4.05 -1.21
CA THR A 55 -7.35 -4.32 -1.52
C THR A 55 -7.44 -5.47 -2.54
N PRO A 56 -8.63 -6.07 -2.74
CA PRO A 56 -8.84 -7.02 -3.83
C PRO A 56 -8.38 -6.52 -5.21
N GLU A 57 -8.45 -5.23 -5.46
CA GLU A 57 -8.01 -4.59 -6.70
C GLU A 57 -6.48 -4.50 -6.74
N SER A 58 -5.84 -3.97 -5.69
CA SER A 58 -4.37 -3.85 -5.68
C SER A 58 -3.66 -5.21 -5.67
N GLN A 59 -4.27 -6.23 -5.07
CA GLN A 59 -3.80 -7.62 -5.14
C GLN A 59 -3.90 -8.20 -6.56
N ARG A 60 -4.95 -7.86 -7.33
CA ARG A 60 -5.07 -8.24 -8.74
C ARG A 60 -4.04 -7.50 -9.59
N ASP A 61 -3.89 -6.19 -9.40
CA ASP A 61 -2.90 -5.37 -10.09
C ASP A 61 -1.48 -5.90 -9.83
N PHE A 62 -1.17 -6.27 -8.58
CA PHE A 62 0.10 -6.89 -8.21
C PHE A 62 0.32 -8.23 -8.94
N LEU A 63 -0.68 -9.11 -8.96
CA LEU A 63 -0.61 -10.38 -9.68
C LEU A 63 -0.43 -10.19 -11.18
N GLU A 64 -1.07 -9.18 -11.76
CA GLU A 64 -0.90 -8.82 -13.16
C GLU A 64 0.53 -8.32 -13.42
N SER A 65 1.03 -7.37 -12.62
CA SER A 65 2.40 -6.87 -12.74
C SER A 65 3.46 -7.95 -12.51
N LEU A 66 3.19 -8.95 -11.68
CA LEU A 66 4.10 -10.05 -11.38
C LEU A 66 4.11 -11.12 -12.47
N SER A 67 2.95 -11.42 -13.04
CA SER A 67 2.80 -12.49 -14.05
C SER A 67 3.03 -11.99 -15.48
N ASN A 68 2.86 -10.69 -15.74
CA ASN A 68 3.03 -10.10 -17.07
C ASN A 68 4.53 -9.89 -17.38
N SER A 69 5.17 -10.90 -17.96
CA SER A 69 6.46 -10.70 -18.61
C SER A 69 6.27 -9.81 -19.84
N GLU A 70 7.24 -8.93 -20.13
CA GLU A 70 7.22 -7.89 -21.19
C GLU A 70 6.89 -8.39 -22.63
N SER A 71 6.64 -9.69 -22.82
CA SER A 71 6.50 -10.37 -24.11
C SER A 71 5.10 -10.94 -24.41
N ARG A 72 4.09 -10.74 -23.55
CA ARG A 72 2.72 -11.29 -23.72
C ARG A 72 1.87 -10.61 -24.81
N ARG A 73 2.44 -10.25 -25.97
CA ARG A 73 1.63 -9.74 -27.10
C ARG A 73 0.85 -10.81 -27.86
N ASN A 74 1.08 -12.12 -27.64
CA ASN A 74 0.53 -13.17 -28.52
C ASN A 74 -0.02 -14.46 -27.88
N ALA A 75 -0.27 -14.56 -26.57
CA ALA A 75 -0.71 -15.83 -25.94
C ALA A 75 -2.09 -15.74 -25.28
N ASP A 76 -3.14 -15.98 -26.08
CA ASP A 76 -4.55 -16.08 -25.66
C ASP A 76 -4.88 -17.39 -24.89
N ARG A 77 -3.99 -17.90 -24.02
CA ARG A 77 -4.14 -19.27 -23.48
C ARG A 77 -3.82 -19.55 -22.02
N HIS A 78 -3.25 -18.60 -21.25
CA HIS A 78 -3.01 -18.81 -19.82
C HIS A 78 -3.65 -17.70 -18.99
N LYS A 79 -4.98 -17.77 -18.87
CA LYS A 79 -5.75 -16.89 -17.98
C LYS A 79 -5.38 -17.24 -16.54
N THR A 80 -4.83 -16.29 -15.78
CA THR A 80 -4.59 -16.46 -14.35
C THR A 80 -5.91 -16.80 -13.67
N PRO A 81 -5.93 -17.81 -12.77
CA PRO A 81 -7.15 -18.17 -12.07
C PRO A 81 -7.64 -16.99 -11.23
N PRO A 82 -8.97 -16.78 -11.14
CA PRO A 82 -9.53 -15.67 -10.38
C PRO A 82 -9.14 -15.78 -8.91
N ILE A 83 -8.93 -14.63 -8.27
CA ILE A 83 -8.64 -14.57 -6.83
C ILE A 83 -9.89 -15.00 -6.03
N ALA A 84 -9.74 -16.03 -5.19
CA ALA A 84 -10.79 -16.54 -4.32
C ALA A 84 -10.75 -15.90 -2.92
N ASN A 85 -11.12 -14.63 -2.79
CA ASN A 85 -10.95 -13.82 -1.56
C ASN A 85 -12.24 -13.61 -0.73
N SER A 86 -13.33 -14.34 -0.99
CA SER A 86 -14.64 -13.97 -0.46
C SER A 86 -14.89 -14.36 1.00
N PHE A 87 -14.29 -15.44 1.53
CA PHE A 87 -14.60 -15.95 2.89
C PHE A 87 -13.46 -16.74 3.57
N ALA A 88 -12.27 -16.79 2.98
CA ALA A 88 -11.14 -17.56 3.49
C ALA A 88 -9.81 -16.91 3.06
N LEU A 89 -8.69 -17.55 3.38
CA LEU A 89 -7.39 -17.22 2.82
C LEU A 89 -7.49 -17.19 1.29
N GLY A 90 -7.22 -16.03 0.68
CA GLY A 90 -7.28 -15.90 -0.77
C GLY A 90 -6.22 -16.79 -1.40
N TYR A 91 -6.57 -17.50 -2.48
CA TYR A 91 -5.62 -18.35 -3.19
C TYR A 91 -5.70 -18.13 -4.69
N THR A 92 -4.52 -18.10 -5.32
CA THR A 92 -4.33 -18.15 -6.76
C THR A 92 -2.93 -18.67 -7.06
N TYR A 93 -2.64 -19.01 -8.31
CA TYR A 93 -1.32 -19.46 -8.72
C TYR A 93 -1.03 -19.06 -10.17
N TYR A 94 0.24 -19.01 -10.53
CA TYR A 94 0.64 -18.91 -11.93
C TYR A 94 1.93 -19.69 -12.17
N ASP A 95 2.11 -20.10 -13.43
CA ASP A 95 3.30 -20.80 -13.89
C ASP A 95 4.30 -19.78 -14.44
N VAL A 96 5.54 -19.83 -13.97
CA VAL A 96 6.65 -18.98 -14.43
C VAL A 96 7.30 -19.66 -15.62
N LEU A 97 7.31 -18.99 -16.76
CA LEU A 97 7.97 -19.45 -17.98
C LEU A 97 9.40 -18.89 -18.07
N ASP A 98 10.30 -19.61 -18.74
CA ASP A 98 11.63 -19.10 -19.05
C ASP A 98 11.58 -17.97 -20.12
N ALA A 99 12.72 -17.39 -20.43
CA ALA A 99 12.83 -16.19 -21.25
C ALA A 99 12.33 -16.37 -22.70
N ASP A 100 12.32 -17.59 -23.22
CA ASP A 100 11.77 -17.95 -24.54
C ASP A 100 10.27 -18.28 -24.51
N GLN A 101 9.66 -18.30 -23.32
CA GLN A 101 8.26 -18.64 -23.08
C GLN A 101 7.86 -20.08 -23.45
N ASP A 102 8.81 -21.01 -23.58
CA ASP A 102 8.53 -22.42 -23.90
C ASP A 102 8.56 -23.30 -22.65
N ASP A 103 9.62 -23.18 -21.85
CA ASP A 103 9.81 -23.99 -20.65
C ASP A 103 9.18 -23.38 -19.39
N THR A 104 8.49 -24.22 -18.59
CA THR A 104 7.98 -23.80 -17.27
C THR A 104 9.03 -24.05 -16.19
N LEU A 105 9.50 -22.98 -15.55
CA LEU A 105 10.53 -23.02 -14.52
C LEU A 105 9.98 -23.43 -13.14
N ALA A 106 8.83 -22.90 -12.75
CA ALA A 106 8.23 -23.13 -11.44
C ALA A 106 6.73 -22.76 -11.42
N ARG A 107 5.99 -23.31 -10.46
CA ARG A 107 4.64 -22.86 -10.10
C ARG A 107 4.71 -21.99 -8.85
N VAL A 108 4.21 -20.76 -8.96
CA VAL A 108 4.11 -19.82 -7.84
C VAL A 108 2.68 -19.80 -7.32
N SER A 109 2.48 -20.30 -6.11
CA SER A 109 1.23 -20.21 -5.34
C SER A 109 1.21 -18.92 -4.53
N LEU A 110 0.08 -18.22 -4.54
CA LEU A 110 -0.12 -16.98 -3.79
C LEU A 110 -1.23 -17.17 -2.77
N TYR A 111 -0.92 -16.85 -1.51
CA TYR A 111 -1.84 -16.83 -0.38
C TYR A 111 -2.07 -15.37 0.03
N LEU A 112 -3.30 -14.88 -0.12
CA LEU A 112 -3.65 -13.46 -0.05
C LEU A 112 -4.43 -13.15 1.22
N LEU A 113 -3.92 -12.22 2.03
CA LEU A 113 -4.52 -11.73 3.26
C LEU A 113 -4.70 -10.21 3.16
N SER A 114 -5.94 -9.73 3.05
CA SER A 114 -6.19 -8.28 3.01
C SER A 114 -6.18 -7.61 4.39
N GLN A 115 -6.44 -8.35 5.47
CA GLN A 115 -6.56 -7.80 6.82
C GLN A 115 -5.66 -8.54 7.82
N PRO A 116 -4.99 -7.82 8.74
CA PRO A 116 -4.17 -8.43 9.76
C PRO A 116 -5.05 -8.91 10.94
N SER A 117 -5.76 -10.02 10.74
CA SER A 117 -6.53 -10.68 11.81
C SER A 117 -5.78 -11.89 12.36
N ALA A 118 -5.75 -12.03 13.69
CA ALA A 118 -5.13 -13.16 14.38
C ALA A 118 -5.75 -14.52 14.00
N GLU A 119 -6.97 -14.54 13.50
CA GLU A 119 -7.62 -15.74 12.98
C GLU A 119 -6.86 -16.33 11.78
N PHE A 120 -6.28 -15.47 10.94
CA PHE A 120 -5.47 -15.90 9.80
C PHE A 120 -4.15 -16.53 10.23
N ALA A 121 -3.63 -16.24 11.42
CA ALA A 121 -2.39 -16.86 11.87
C ALA A 121 -2.51 -18.39 11.95
N SER A 122 -3.70 -18.90 12.32
CA SER A 122 -4.00 -20.35 12.33
C SER A 122 -4.12 -20.95 10.92
N LEU A 123 -4.37 -20.13 9.89
CA LEU A 123 -4.45 -20.55 8.50
C LEU A 123 -3.09 -20.51 7.80
N VAL A 124 -2.20 -19.59 8.21
CA VAL A 124 -0.86 -19.43 7.63
C VAL A 124 0.13 -20.43 8.23
N ALA A 125 0.09 -20.70 9.55
CA ALA A 125 1.05 -21.59 10.19
C ALA A 125 1.15 -22.99 9.53
N PRO A 126 0.04 -23.67 9.15
CA PRO A 126 0.10 -24.95 8.45
C PRO A 126 0.74 -24.91 7.06
N LEU A 127 0.86 -23.73 6.45
CA LEU A 127 1.53 -23.55 5.15
C LEU A 127 3.05 -23.55 5.27
N LEU A 128 3.59 -23.36 6.48
CA LEU A 128 5.01 -23.31 6.78
C LEU A 128 5.50 -24.69 7.23
N THR A 129 5.69 -25.57 6.25
CA THR A 129 6.26 -26.91 6.44
C THR A 129 7.77 -26.87 6.19
N PRO A 130 8.54 -27.87 6.65
CA PRO A 130 9.96 -27.97 6.34
C PRO A 130 10.27 -27.88 4.84
N ASP A 131 9.41 -28.44 3.99
CA ASP A 131 9.58 -28.39 2.54
C ASP A 131 9.24 -27.02 1.93
N SER A 132 8.28 -26.30 2.51
CA SER A 132 7.78 -25.04 1.96
C SER A 132 8.58 -23.83 2.42
N ILE A 133 9.16 -23.84 3.62
CA ILE A 133 9.90 -22.71 4.22
C ILE A 133 11.01 -22.18 3.30
N PRO A 134 11.91 -23.00 2.73
CA PRO A 134 12.96 -22.51 1.83
C PRO A 134 12.42 -21.93 0.51
N ASN A 135 11.15 -22.20 0.21
CA ASN A 135 10.47 -21.88 -1.03
C ASN A 135 9.38 -20.81 -0.85
N THR A 136 9.32 -20.16 0.33
CA THR A 136 8.27 -19.19 0.69
C THR A 136 8.87 -17.80 0.86
N ALA A 137 8.19 -16.78 0.34
CA ALA A 137 8.52 -15.37 0.58
C ALA A 137 7.28 -14.56 1.00
N LEU A 138 7.51 -13.51 1.77
CA LEU A 138 6.49 -12.57 2.23
C LEU A 138 6.45 -11.37 1.31
N ILE A 139 5.25 -10.97 0.89
CA ILE A 139 5.01 -9.73 0.14
C ILE A 139 4.12 -8.84 0.98
N LEU A 140 4.56 -7.63 1.29
CA LEU A 140 3.72 -6.61 1.89
C LEU A 140 3.33 -5.57 0.85
N LEU A 141 2.03 -5.40 0.64
CA LEU A 141 1.47 -4.39 -0.26
C LEU A 141 1.15 -3.12 0.53
N LEU A 142 1.84 -2.03 0.17
CA LEU A 142 1.56 -0.69 0.68
C LEU A 142 0.98 0.20 -0.42
N ASP A 143 0.16 1.17 -0.01
CA ASP A 143 -0.53 2.08 -0.92
C ASP A 143 -0.13 3.54 -0.64
N TRP A 144 0.30 4.24 -1.69
CA TRP A 144 0.64 5.65 -1.66
C TRP A 144 -0.57 6.55 -1.39
N SER A 145 -1.80 6.04 -1.39
CA SER A 145 -2.96 6.79 -0.89
C SER A 145 -2.88 7.08 0.63
N GLN A 146 -2.14 6.28 1.40
CA GLN A 146 -2.04 6.38 2.85
C GLN A 146 -0.59 6.18 3.36
N PRO A 147 0.38 7.00 2.91
CA PRO A 147 1.79 6.81 3.25
C PRO A 147 2.04 6.99 4.75
N HIS A 148 1.29 7.88 5.40
CA HIS A 148 1.33 8.13 6.84
C HIS A 148 1.14 6.86 7.70
N LEU A 149 0.46 5.83 7.19
CA LEU A 149 0.21 4.59 7.93
C LEU A 149 1.28 3.52 7.74
N TRP A 150 2.27 3.71 6.86
CA TRP A 150 3.11 2.60 6.39
C TRP A 150 3.92 1.92 7.48
N LEU A 151 4.57 2.68 8.37
CA LEU A 151 5.33 2.08 9.46
C LEU A 151 4.41 1.32 10.42
N ARG A 152 3.22 1.87 10.73
CA ARG A 152 2.21 1.18 11.54
C ARG A 152 1.67 -0.08 10.87
N GLN A 153 1.39 -0.02 9.57
CA GLN A 153 0.93 -1.17 8.79
C GLN A 153 1.99 -2.27 8.77
N MET A 154 3.25 -1.92 8.47
CA MET A 154 4.38 -2.84 8.51
C MET A 154 4.51 -3.52 9.88
N TRP A 155 4.50 -2.73 10.95
CA TRP A 155 4.57 -3.24 12.31
C TRP A 155 3.42 -4.20 12.61
N THR A 156 2.19 -3.86 12.24
CA THR A 156 1.00 -4.71 12.47
C THR A 156 1.14 -6.07 11.77
N TRP A 157 1.65 -6.09 10.54
CA TRP A 157 1.90 -7.34 9.81
C TRP A 157 3.05 -8.16 10.38
N ILE A 158 4.10 -7.52 10.90
CA ILE A 158 5.19 -8.19 11.61
C ILE A 158 4.67 -8.81 12.92
N GLN A 159 3.81 -8.13 13.67
CA GLN A 159 3.16 -8.69 14.86
C GLN A 159 2.33 -9.93 14.52
N LEU A 160 1.55 -9.88 13.43
CA LEU A 160 0.82 -11.06 12.95
C LEU A 160 1.76 -12.22 12.59
N LEU A 161 2.89 -11.92 11.94
CA LEU A 161 3.89 -12.92 11.62
C LEU A 161 4.50 -13.54 12.88
N GLN A 162 4.78 -12.74 13.91
CA GLN A 162 5.23 -13.26 15.20
C GLN A 162 4.18 -14.20 15.82
N GLU A 163 2.88 -13.90 15.71
CA GLU A 163 1.81 -14.81 16.13
C GLU A 163 1.74 -16.11 15.30
N VAL A 164 2.05 -16.05 14.00
CA VAL A 164 2.20 -17.24 13.16
C VAL A 164 3.39 -18.08 13.65
N LEU A 165 4.53 -17.45 13.87
CA LEU A 165 5.76 -18.12 14.30
C LEU A 165 5.57 -18.81 15.66
N LYS A 166 4.82 -18.24 16.60
CA LYS A 166 4.47 -18.91 17.88
C LYS A 166 3.71 -20.24 17.72
N LYS A 167 3.09 -20.49 16.56
CA LYS A 167 2.33 -21.72 16.26
C LYS A 167 3.11 -22.76 15.47
N VAL A 168 4.34 -22.45 15.09
CA VAL A 168 5.22 -23.30 14.30
C VAL A 168 6.14 -24.11 15.24
N ASP A 169 6.47 -25.35 14.89
CA ASP A 169 7.30 -26.20 15.77
C ASP A 169 8.79 -25.81 15.72
N SER A 170 9.57 -26.28 16.69
CA SER A 170 10.99 -25.95 16.80
C SER A 170 11.85 -26.38 15.60
N GLU A 171 11.45 -27.44 14.88
CA GLU A 171 12.16 -27.88 13.68
C GLU A 171 12.09 -26.84 12.56
N GLN A 172 10.89 -26.35 12.28
CA GLN A 172 10.65 -25.28 11.31
C GLN A 172 11.36 -23.98 11.72
N HIS A 173 11.40 -23.65 13.02
CA HIS A 173 12.16 -22.50 13.51
C HIS A 173 13.65 -22.60 13.21
N ASN A 174 14.28 -23.74 13.50
CA ASN A 174 15.69 -23.96 13.18
C ASN A 174 15.94 -23.85 11.67
N LEU A 175 15.04 -24.40 10.86
CA LEU A 175 15.13 -24.28 9.41
C LEU A 175 15.00 -22.83 8.93
N MET A 176 14.12 -22.03 9.54
CA MET A 176 14.02 -20.60 9.25
C MET A 176 15.31 -19.87 9.61
N GLU A 177 15.96 -20.19 10.73
CA GLU A 177 17.26 -19.63 11.08
C GLU A 177 18.34 -19.98 10.04
N ASP A 178 18.39 -21.22 9.57
CA ASP A 178 19.30 -21.67 8.51
C ASP A 178 19.04 -20.93 7.19
N VAL A 179 17.76 -20.78 6.82
CA VAL A 179 17.35 -20.01 5.64
C VAL A 179 17.81 -18.55 5.79
N MET A 180 17.57 -17.91 6.93
CA MET A 180 18.00 -16.53 7.20
C MET A 180 19.52 -16.39 7.19
N SER A 181 20.26 -17.37 7.70
CA SER A 181 21.72 -17.40 7.63
C SER A 181 22.22 -17.41 6.19
N ALA A 182 21.65 -18.27 5.33
CA ALA A 182 21.98 -18.29 3.90
C ALA A 182 21.62 -16.98 3.19
N TRP A 183 20.52 -16.35 3.59
CA TRP A 183 20.04 -15.09 3.01
C TRP A 183 20.93 -13.87 3.30
N LYS A 184 21.71 -13.88 4.38
CA LYS A 184 22.67 -12.80 4.70
C LYS A 184 23.71 -12.59 3.60
N GLU A 185 24.04 -13.66 2.87
CA GLU A 185 25.06 -13.65 1.80
C GLU A 185 24.49 -13.55 0.38
N ARG A 186 23.21 -13.90 0.16
CA ARG A 186 22.61 -13.95 -1.19
C ARG A 186 22.59 -12.59 -1.87
N GLY A 187 23.22 -12.48 -3.04
CA GLY A 187 23.20 -11.25 -3.83
C GLY A 187 24.02 -10.10 -3.22
N ARG A 188 24.78 -10.35 -2.15
CA ARG A 188 25.72 -9.39 -1.57
C ARG A 188 26.91 -9.22 -2.52
N GLY A 189 27.37 -7.97 -2.68
CA GLY A 189 28.53 -7.68 -3.54
C GLY A 189 29.78 -8.43 -3.09
N GLY A 190 30.37 -9.23 -3.98
CA GLY A 190 31.54 -10.06 -3.67
C GLY A 190 31.21 -11.45 -3.11
N ALA A 191 29.97 -11.71 -2.70
CA ALA A 191 29.56 -13.01 -2.19
C ALA A 191 29.56 -14.10 -3.29
N SER A 192 29.68 -15.35 -2.85
CA SER A 192 29.70 -16.53 -3.71
C SER A 192 28.32 -16.93 -4.23
N THR A 193 27.24 -16.28 -3.78
CA THR A 193 25.85 -16.60 -4.17
C THR A 193 25.15 -15.39 -4.78
N ASN A 194 24.52 -15.60 -5.93
CA ASN A 194 23.63 -14.62 -6.55
C ASN A 194 22.32 -14.52 -5.73
N LEU A 195 21.50 -13.50 -6.03
CA LEU A 195 20.22 -13.31 -5.35
C LEU A 195 19.27 -14.51 -5.52
N ASP A 196 19.30 -15.14 -6.70
CA ASP A 196 18.52 -16.33 -7.01
C ASP A 196 19.04 -17.62 -6.33
N GLY A 197 20.07 -17.51 -5.50
CA GLY A 197 20.70 -18.63 -4.79
C GLY A 197 21.67 -19.44 -5.65
N THR A 198 21.87 -19.09 -6.92
CA THR A 198 22.87 -19.77 -7.76
C THR A 198 24.29 -19.32 -7.44
N PRO A 199 25.32 -20.15 -7.71
CA PRO A 199 26.70 -19.73 -7.56
C PRO A 199 27.03 -18.49 -8.42
N SER A 200 27.65 -17.50 -7.81
CA SER A 200 28.20 -16.31 -8.49
C SER A 200 29.49 -16.66 -9.23
N ALA A 201 29.86 -15.83 -10.21
CA ALA A 201 31.16 -15.94 -10.89
C ALA A 201 32.33 -15.88 -9.91
N THR A 202 32.21 -15.12 -8.82
CA THR A 202 33.21 -15.01 -7.74
C THR A 202 33.40 -16.31 -6.96
N ALA A 203 32.40 -17.20 -6.91
CA ALA A 203 32.53 -18.52 -6.28
C ALA A 203 33.50 -19.44 -7.03
N THR A 204 33.64 -19.25 -8.34
CA THR A 204 34.50 -20.09 -9.20
C THR A 204 35.98 -19.74 -9.12
N SER A 205 36.32 -18.57 -8.55
CA SER A 205 37.67 -18.03 -8.47
C SER A 205 38.50 -18.60 -7.31
N GLY A 206 37.91 -19.38 -6.40
CA GLY A 206 38.58 -19.91 -5.20
C GLY A 206 38.87 -18.86 -4.10
N ASP A 207 38.52 -17.60 -4.33
CA ASP A 207 38.66 -16.46 -3.40
C ASP A 207 37.32 -16.16 -2.68
N GLY A 208 36.51 -17.21 -2.51
CA GLY A 208 35.05 -17.16 -2.31
C GLY A 208 34.55 -16.73 -0.93
N ASP A 209 35.42 -16.14 -0.09
CA ASP A 209 35.09 -15.75 1.28
C ASP A 209 35.60 -14.33 1.60
N SER A 210 35.42 -13.42 0.65
CA SER A 210 35.70 -11.98 0.81
C SER A 210 34.43 -11.18 1.16
N SER A 211 33.44 -11.82 1.79
CA SER A 211 32.26 -11.12 2.30
C SER A 211 32.69 -10.23 3.48
N LEU A 212 32.56 -8.92 3.29
CA LEU A 212 32.71 -7.97 4.38
C LEU A 212 31.67 -8.28 5.47
N PRO A 213 31.99 -8.07 6.76
CA PRO A 213 31.01 -8.24 7.82
C PRO A 213 29.78 -7.35 7.58
N LEU A 214 28.64 -7.78 8.10
CA LEU A 214 27.38 -7.03 8.02
C LEU A 214 27.56 -5.61 8.59
N GLY A 215 27.00 -4.64 7.89
CA GLY A 215 26.92 -3.27 8.37
C GLY A 215 25.93 -3.12 9.54
N PRO A 216 25.96 -1.97 10.24
CA PRO A 216 24.98 -1.69 11.28
C PRO A 216 23.56 -1.64 10.71
N GLY A 217 22.59 -2.17 11.45
CA GLY A 217 21.20 -2.30 11.02
C GLY A 217 20.94 -3.42 9.99
N GLU A 218 21.95 -4.08 9.42
CA GLU A 218 21.74 -5.16 8.45
C GLU A 218 21.40 -6.49 9.16
N TRP A 219 20.22 -7.05 8.89
CA TRP A 219 19.79 -8.35 9.42
C TRP A 219 19.77 -8.47 10.95
N GLU A 220 19.51 -7.37 11.66
CA GLU A 220 19.39 -7.37 13.12
C GLU A 220 18.13 -8.12 13.60
N GLU A 221 17.04 -8.09 12.83
CA GLU A 221 15.74 -8.68 13.18
C GLU A 221 15.16 -9.48 12.00
N PRO A 222 15.80 -10.60 11.59
CA PRO A 222 15.28 -11.44 10.52
C PRO A 222 13.92 -12.02 10.87
N LEU A 223 13.02 -12.10 9.89
CA LEU A 223 11.63 -12.53 10.08
C LEU A 223 11.41 -14.05 9.90
N GLY A 224 12.48 -14.83 9.67
CA GLY A 224 12.43 -16.25 9.35
C GLY A 224 12.10 -16.58 7.89
N LEU A 225 11.53 -15.62 7.15
CA LEU A 225 11.24 -15.70 5.72
C LEU A 225 11.67 -14.40 5.02
N PRO A 226 12.11 -14.45 3.74
CA PRO A 226 12.48 -13.25 3.00
C PRO A 226 11.25 -12.35 2.76
N LEU A 227 11.41 -11.04 3.00
CA LEU A 227 10.36 -10.03 2.84
C LEU A 227 10.62 -9.13 1.62
N CYS A 228 9.57 -8.85 0.87
CA CYS A 228 9.53 -7.81 -0.15
C CYS A 228 8.35 -6.86 0.13
N VAL A 229 8.64 -5.56 0.19
CA VAL A 229 7.61 -4.53 0.23
C VAL A 229 7.40 -4.00 -1.18
N ALA A 230 6.19 -4.17 -1.69
CA ALA A 230 5.78 -3.65 -2.99
C ALA A 230 4.80 -2.49 -2.78
N GLN A 231 5.08 -1.37 -3.44
CA GLN A 231 4.29 -0.16 -3.31
C GLN A 231 3.66 0.20 -4.64
N LYS A 232 2.39 0.59 -4.61
CA LYS A 232 1.71 1.10 -5.80
C LYS A 232 1.79 2.61 -5.79
N MET A 233 2.61 3.19 -6.67
CA MET A 233 2.69 4.64 -6.85
C MET A 233 1.63 5.07 -7.87
N GLU A 234 0.60 5.77 -7.40
CA GLU A 234 -0.30 6.57 -8.23
C GLU A 234 0.07 8.05 -8.11
N PHE A 235 -0.23 8.87 -9.12
CA PHE A 235 0.34 10.22 -9.29
C PHE A 235 -0.04 11.20 -8.16
N LEU A 236 0.69 11.17 -7.03
CA LEU A 236 0.41 11.95 -5.82
C LEU A 236 0.75 13.45 -5.92
N GLU A 237 1.72 13.80 -6.77
CA GLU A 237 2.31 15.15 -6.83
C GLU A 237 1.25 16.25 -7.04
N LYS A 238 0.18 15.94 -7.79
CA LYS A 238 -0.86 16.92 -8.13
C LYS A 238 -1.91 17.14 -7.05
N SER A 239 -2.09 16.22 -6.11
CA SER A 239 -3.25 16.26 -5.19
C SER A 239 -2.91 16.66 -3.76
N GLN A 240 -1.66 16.50 -3.30
CA GLN A 240 -1.33 16.61 -1.87
C GLN A 240 -0.14 17.54 -1.52
N GLY A 241 0.45 18.25 -2.49
CA GLY A 241 1.52 19.23 -2.20
C GLY A 241 2.87 18.64 -1.77
N TRP A 242 3.07 17.33 -1.97
CA TRP A 242 4.32 16.63 -1.66
C TRP A 242 5.47 17.14 -2.52
N LYS A 243 6.61 17.43 -1.90
CA LYS A 243 7.83 17.89 -2.56
C LYS A 243 8.85 16.77 -2.66
N GLU A 244 9.84 16.97 -3.53
CA GLU A 244 10.97 16.05 -3.71
C GLU A 244 11.50 15.45 -2.38
N PRO A 245 11.95 16.27 -1.39
CA PRO A 245 12.50 15.77 -0.13
C PRO A 245 11.52 14.97 0.73
N ASP A 246 10.21 15.15 0.56
CA ASP A 246 9.22 14.41 1.35
C ASP A 246 9.22 12.93 0.93
N PHE A 247 9.26 12.66 -0.38
CA PHE A 247 9.39 11.29 -0.88
C PHE A 247 10.73 10.65 -0.49
N ASP A 248 11.82 11.43 -0.50
CA ASP A 248 13.13 10.95 -0.07
C ASP A 248 13.10 10.56 1.41
N THR A 249 12.44 11.36 2.25
CA THR A 249 12.31 11.08 3.68
C THR A 249 11.48 9.82 3.91
N VAL A 250 10.34 9.64 3.22
CA VAL A 250 9.57 8.39 3.27
C VAL A 250 10.44 7.19 2.88
N LEU A 251 11.19 7.33 1.78
CA LEU A 251 12.07 6.27 1.28
C LEU A 251 13.20 5.97 2.29
N GLN A 252 13.73 6.97 2.97
CA GLN A 252 14.74 6.80 4.02
C GLN A 252 14.19 6.02 5.22
N TYR A 253 12.99 6.35 5.72
CA TYR A 253 12.35 5.59 6.80
C TYR A 253 12.15 4.12 6.44
N LEU A 254 11.56 3.86 5.27
CA LEU A 254 11.31 2.50 4.81
C LEU A 254 12.60 1.70 4.64
N ARG A 255 13.61 2.29 3.99
CA ARG A 255 14.91 1.63 3.79
C ARG A 255 15.59 1.30 5.11
N THR A 256 15.56 2.19 6.10
CA THR A 256 16.13 1.93 7.43
C THR A 256 15.43 0.76 8.12
N VAL A 257 14.10 0.75 8.13
CA VAL A 257 13.31 -0.30 8.77
C VAL A 257 13.50 -1.64 8.06
N LEU A 258 13.46 -1.65 6.72
CA LEU A 258 13.61 -2.86 5.91
C LEU A 258 15.02 -3.46 5.97
N LEU A 259 16.04 -2.64 6.20
CA LEU A 259 17.42 -3.09 6.36
C LEU A 259 17.56 -4.06 7.54
N ARG A 260 16.86 -3.80 8.66
CA ARG A 260 16.85 -4.67 9.85
C ARG A 260 16.32 -6.06 9.55
N HIS A 261 15.36 -6.14 8.64
CA HIS A 261 14.72 -7.40 8.23
C HIS A 261 15.39 -8.06 7.02
N GLY A 262 16.44 -7.45 6.42
CA GLY A 262 17.04 -7.93 5.17
C GLY A 262 16.08 -7.91 3.98
N ALA A 263 15.07 -7.05 4.05
CA ALA A 263 13.97 -7.02 3.09
C ALA A 263 14.31 -6.21 1.84
N SER A 264 13.53 -6.42 0.78
CA SER A 264 13.57 -5.61 -0.44
C SER A 264 12.43 -4.62 -0.52
N LEU A 265 12.63 -3.55 -1.30
CA LEU A 265 11.63 -2.53 -1.57
C LEU A 265 11.51 -2.31 -3.08
N ILE A 266 10.29 -2.26 -3.59
CA ILE A 266 10.02 -1.94 -5.00
C ILE A 266 8.78 -1.07 -5.15
N TYR A 267 8.90 -0.04 -6.00
CA TYR A 267 7.74 0.74 -6.42
C TYR A 267 7.27 0.23 -7.77
N THR A 268 5.95 0.13 -7.89
CA THR A 268 5.26 -0.36 -9.07
C THR A 268 4.26 0.69 -9.51
N SER A 269 4.09 0.81 -10.83
CA SER A 269 3.12 1.72 -11.44
C SER A 269 2.41 0.96 -12.56
N GLN A 270 1.12 1.25 -12.77
CA GLN A 270 0.32 0.58 -13.80
C GLN A 270 0.84 0.85 -15.23
N ASN A 271 1.51 1.98 -15.43
CA ASN A 271 1.89 2.46 -16.76
C ASN A 271 3.35 2.21 -17.13
N THR A 272 4.17 1.71 -16.19
CA THR A 272 5.61 1.59 -16.36
C THR A 272 6.06 0.16 -16.03
N PRO A 273 6.74 -0.54 -16.95
CA PRO A 273 7.28 -1.85 -16.65
C PRO A 273 8.28 -1.75 -15.48
N SER A 274 8.11 -2.64 -14.51
CA SER A 274 8.92 -2.69 -13.29
C SER A 274 9.81 -3.94 -13.28
N GLN A 275 10.82 -3.94 -12.41
CA GLN A 275 11.66 -5.14 -12.18
C GLN A 275 10.99 -6.14 -11.21
N LEU A 276 9.68 -6.00 -10.95
CA LEU A 276 8.95 -6.83 -9.99
C LEU A 276 9.06 -8.32 -10.30
N PRO A 277 8.82 -8.81 -11.54
CA PRO A 277 8.99 -10.23 -11.83
C PRO A 277 10.40 -10.72 -11.53
N SER A 278 11.42 -10.00 -12.00
CA SER A 278 12.82 -10.38 -11.77
C SER A 278 13.19 -10.41 -10.28
N LEU A 279 12.71 -9.44 -9.50
CA LEU A 279 12.98 -9.38 -8.06
C LEU A 279 12.32 -10.56 -7.34
N ILE A 280 11.01 -10.76 -7.53
CA ILE A 280 10.26 -11.81 -6.84
C ILE A 280 10.71 -13.21 -7.26
N HIS A 281 10.94 -13.43 -8.57
CA HIS A 281 11.38 -14.74 -9.06
C HIS A 281 12.78 -15.07 -8.53
N SER A 282 13.71 -14.10 -8.51
CA SER A 282 15.03 -14.29 -7.88
C SER A 282 14.87 -14.55 -6.38
N THR A 283 14.00 -13.83 -5.68
CA THR A 283 13.75 -14.07 -4.25
C THR A 283 13.22 -15.48 -3.97
N LEU A 284 12.41 -16.04 -4.87
CA LEU A 284 11.94 -17.43 -4.77
C LEU A 284 12.98 -18.47 -5.21
N GLY A 285 14.18 -18.05 -5.62
CA GLY A 285 15.22 -18.92 -6.16
C GLY A 285 14.82 -19.55 -7.50
N ILE A 286 14.06 -18.81 -8.31
CA ILE A 286 13.68 -19.20 -9.67
C ILE A 286 14.70 -18.56 -10.62
N THR A 287 15.50 -19.39 -11.26
CA THR A 287 16.56 -18.95 -12.17
C THR A 287 16.18 -19.23 -13.62
N SER A 288 16.23 -18.20 -14.46
CA SER A 288 16.15 -18.37 -15.92
C SER A 288 17.40 -19.09 -16.44
N LEU A 289 17.21 -20.09 -17.28
CA LEU A 289 18.29 -20.84 -17.93
C LEU A 289 18.86 -20.08 -19.14
N LEU A 290 18.09 -19.13 -19.67
CA LEU A 290 18.40 -18.40 -20.89
C LEU A 290 18.87 -16.96 -20.64
N LYS A 291 18.29 -16.27 -19.65
CA LYS A 291 18.47 -14.84 -19.43
C LYS A 291 18.67 -14.52 -17.96
N ARG A 292 19.93 -14.29 -17.57
CA ARG A 292 20.27 -13.79 -16.22
C ARG A 292 20.57 -12.30 -16.28
N HIS A 293 19.56 -11.47 -16.02
CA HIS A 293 19.75 -10.02 -15.91
C HIS A 293 19.87 -9.66 -14.43
N PRO A 294 21.00 -9.08 -13.99
CA PRO A 294 21.12 -8.62 -12.61
C PRO A 294 20.11 -7.50 -12.37
N LEU A 295 19.54 -7.48 -11.16
CA LEU A 295 18.66 -6.39 -10.75
C LEU A 295 19.44 -5.08 -10.75
N LYS A 296 18.85 -4.06 -11.38
CA LYS A 296 19.37 -2.70 -11.36
C LYS A 296 18.70 -1.95 -10.22
N HIS A 297 19.45 -1.73 -9.14
CA HIS A 297 19.01 -0.90 -8.04
C HIS A 297 18.76 0.54 -8.52
N ASN A 298 17.80 1.21 -7.90
CA ASN A 298 17.53 2.61 -8.12
C ASN A 298 16.82 3.20 -6.90
N VAL A 299 17.37 4.29 -6.38
CA VAL A 299 16.82 5.07 -5.25
C VAL A 299 16.59 6.53 -5.63
N ILE A 300 16.76 6.87 -6.91
CA ILE A 300 16.74 8.26 -7.41
C ILE A 300 15.50 8.49 -8.27
N ASP A 301 15.26 7.63 -9.28
CA ASP A 301 14.06 7.72 -10.11
C ASP A 301 12.85 7.15 -9.35
N ARG A 302 11.98 8.03 -8.85
CA ARG A 302 10.82 7.72 -7.99
C ARG A 302 9.87 6.70 -8.59
N ASP A 303 9.68 6.76 -9.90
CA ASP A 303 8.74 5.87 -10.57
C ASP A 303 9.30 4.45 -10.72
N LYS A 304 10.57 4.25 -10.37
CA LYS A 304 11.31 3.00 -10.58
C LYS A 304 12.17 2.63 -9.38
N ILE A 305 11.75 2.98 -8.17
CA ILE A 305 12.50 2.62 -6.96
C ILE A 305 12.61 1.10 -6.86
N VAL A 306 13.84 0.61 -6.75
CA VAL A 306 14.18 -0.80 -6.56
C VAL A 306 15.37 -0.86 -5.60
N VAL A 307 15.13 -1.40 -4.42
CA VAL A 307 16.15 -1.71 -3.41
C VAL A 307 16.16 -3.23 -3.24
N PRO A 308 17.07 -3.95 -3.90
CA PRO A 308 17.18 -5.39 -3.73
C PRO A 308 17.75 -5.74 -2.35
N PRO A 309 17.56 -6.98 -1.86
CA PRO A 309 18.15 -7.43 -0.60
C PRO A 309 19.69 -7.30 -0.66
N ASN A 310 20.32 -7.07 0.49
CA ASN A 310 21.79 -7.00 0.63
C ASN A 310 22.51 -5.90 -0.19
N TRP A 311 21.77 -4.93 -0.76
CA TRP A 311 22.37 -3.80 -1.46
C TRP A 311 22.52 -2.55 -0.59
N ASP A 312 21.57 -2.29 0.30
CA ASP A 312 21.48 -1.05 1.04
C ASP A 312 22.45 -0.98 2.24
N SER A 313 22.62 0.21 2.82
CA SER A 313 23.33 0.40 4.10
C SER A 313 23.02 1.79 4.68
N TRP A 314 23.23 2.01 5.99
CA TRP A 314 23.02 3.32 6.62
C TRP A 314 23.74 4.47 5.90
N GLY A 315 24.95 4.22 5.40
CA GLY A 315 25.70 5.20 4.61
C GLY A 315 24.97 5.62 3.32
N LYS A 316 24.34 4.67 2.61
CA LYS A 316 23.56 4.96 1.39
C LYS A 316 22.20 5.60 1.70
N ILE A 317 21.62 5.32 2.87
CA ILE A 317 20.34 5.89 3.28
C ILE A 317 20.53 7.36 3.65
N ARG A 318 21.57 7.67 4.44
CA ARG A 318 21.84 9.01 4.96
C ARG A 318 22.12 10.06 3.87
N VAL A 319 22.67 9.64 2.72
CA VAL A 319 23.02 10.55 1.62
C VAL A 319 21.86 10.90 0.67
N LEU A 320 20.69 10.25 0.81
CA LEU A 320 19.57 10.49 -0.10
C LEU A 320 18.88 11.84 0.17
N GLY A 321 18.56 12.12 1.44
CA GLY A 321 17.88 13.33 1.88
C GLY A 321 18.74 14.23 2.78
N GLY A 322 18.09 15.17 3.47
CA GLY A 322 18.72 16.10 4.41
C GLY A 322 19.21 15.45 5.71
N ASN A 323 18.98 16.11 6.85
CA ASN A 323 19.37 15.59 8.16
C ASN A 323 18.48 14.42 8.59
N PHE A 324 18.79 13.21 8.13
CA PHE A 324 18.13 11.97 8.52
C PHE A 324 19.07 11.08 9.34
N ASP A 325 18.63 10.67 10.53
CA ASP A 325 19.42 9.79 11.40
C ASP A 325 18.91 8.35 11.35
N ALA A 326 19.53 7.56 10.47
CA ALA A 326 19.17 6.15 10.29
C ALA A 326 19.38 5.31 11.56
N GLU A 327 20.35 5.67 12.41
CA GLU A 327 20.62 4.91 13.64
C GLU A 327 19.47 5.08 14.64
N VAL A 328 19.03 6.31 14.85
CA VAL A 328 17.92 6.60 15.77
C VAL A 328 16.62 5.97 15.28
N VAL A 329 16.32 6.09 13.97
CA VAL A 329 15.12 5.44 13.39
C VAL A 329 15.21 3.91 13.53
N SER A 330 16.38 3.33 13.29
CA SER A 330 16.61 1.89 13.44
C SER A 330 16.37 1.44 14.88
N ASN A 331 16.94 2.12 15.88
CA ASN A 331 16.81 1.76 17.29
C ASN A 331 15.36 1.90 17.78
N ASN A 332 14.71 3.01 17.46
CA ASN A 332 13.31 3.24 17.79
C ASN A 332 12.37 2.19 17.17
N TRP A 333 12.69 1.69 15.98
CA TRP A 333 11.93 0.61 15.35
C TRP A 333 12.06 -0.73 16.10
N SER A 334 13.23 -1.03 16.66
CA SER A 334 13.41 -2.22 17.50
C SER A 334 12.55 -2.13 18.77
N GLU A 335 12.48 -0.95 19.37
CA GLU A 335 11.60 -0.68 20.51
C GLU A 335 10.13 -0.89 20.12
N ASP A 336 9.71 -0.37 18.96
CA ASP A 336 8.35 -0.57 18.43
C ASP A 336 8.02 -2.05 18.24
N ILE A 337 8.92 -2.85 17.65
CA ILE A 337 8.70 -4.29 17.44
C ILE A 337 8.53 -5.03 18.77
N SER A 338 9.29 -4.65 19.80
CA SER A 338 9.21 -5.26 21.12
C SER A 338 7.96 -4.83 21.91
N SER A 339 7.29 -3.76 21.49
CA SER A 339 6.14 -3.17 22.17
C SER A 339 4.83 -3.84 21.74
N SER A 340 3.86 -3.92 22.66
CA SER A 340 2.52 -4.43 22.34
C SER A 340 1.67 -3.36 21.63
N PRO A 341 0.60 -3.75 20.91
CA PRO A 341 -0.34 -2.79 20.33
C PRO A 341 -0.90 -1.77 21.32
N ALA A 342 -1.16 -2.22 22.55
CA ALA A 342 -1.68 -1.35 23.61
C ALA A 342 -0.65 -0.31 24.05
N ASP A 343 0.64 -0.66 24.06
CA ASP A 343 1.72 0.25 24.48
C ASP A 343 1.91 1.37 23.46
N ILE A 344 1.85 1.06 22.16
CA ILE A 344 1.96 2.05 21.08
C ILE A 344 0.75 2.99 21.08
N GLU A 345 -0.44 2.46 21.32
CA GLU A 345 -1.67 3.25 21.37
C GLU A 345 -1.73 4.15 22.63
N ALA A 346 -1.20 3.67 23.75
CA ALA A 346 -1.01 4.47 24.96
C ALA A 346 0.04 5.58 24.74
N ALA A 347 1.15 5.28 24.06
CA ALA A 347 2.17 6.28 23.72
C ALA A 347 1.62 7.38 22.80
N LYS A 348 0.75 7.03 21.86
CA LYS A 348 0.06 8.01 21.00
C LYS A 348 -0.88 8.91 21.81
N LYS A 349 -1.71 8.34 22.67
CA LYS A 349 -2.61 9.12 23.54
C LYS A 349 -1.85 10.06 24.48
N ALA A 350 -0.75 9.58 25.05
CA ALA A 350 0.10 10.41 25.89
C ALA A 350 0.73 11.57 25.09
N ALA A 351 1.06 11.36 23.81
CA ALA A 351 1.55 12.43 22.94
C ALA A 351 0.46 13.46 22.59
N ASP A 352 -0.76 13.00 22.31
CA ASP A 352 -1.91 13.86 21.97
C ASP A 352 -2.44 14.64 23.20
N GLU A 353 -2.36 14.08 24.41
CA GLU A 353 -2.81 14.74 25.66
C GLU A 353 -1.83 15.82 26.16
N ASP A 354 -0.56 15.77 25.75
CA ASP A 354 0.51 16.67 26.20
C ASP A 354 0.73 17.86 25.24
N ASP A 355 -0.17 18.06 24.26
CA ASP A 355 -0.14 19.18 23.29
C ASP A 355 -0.45 20.57 23.92
N THR A 356 -0.60 20.64 25.24
CA THR A 356 -0.72 21.90 25.98
C THR A 356 0.63 22.58 26.34
N GLU A 357 1.78 21.90 26.18
CA GLU A 357 3.10 22.50 26.45
C GLU A 357 3.88 22.86 25.18
N PRO A 358 4.63 23.98 25.16
CA PRO A 358 5.36 24.42 23.97
C PRO A 358 6.47 23.44 23.56
N ASP A 359 6.47 23.11 22.27
CA ASP A 359 7.28 22.18 21.45
C ASP A 359 8.81 22.09 21.72
N GLN A 360 9.38 22.98 22.54
CA GLN A 360 10.84 23.05 22.78
C GLN A 360 11.34 22.18 23.94
N GLN A 361 10.46 21.50 24.70
CA GLN A 361 10.84 20.70 25.89
C GLN A 361 10.40 19.23 25.84
N ARG A 362 9.74 18.78 24.77
CA ARG A 362 9.30 17.39 24.64
C ARG A 362 10.52 16.47 24.40
N PRO A 363 10.74 15.43 25.22
CA PRO A 363 11.75 14.42 24.90
C PRO A 363 11.34 13.72 23.60
N PRO A 364 12.29 13.44 22.68
CA PRO A 364 11.97 12.79 21.42
C PRO A 364 11.28 11.45 21.70
N SER A 365 10.16 11.19 21.00
CA SER A 365 9.47 9.89 21.11
C SER A 365 10.44 8.76 20.80
N ASN A 366 10.46 7.73 21.65
CA ASN A 366 11.28 6.53 21.44
C ASN A 366 10.69 5.60 20.36
N SER A 367 9.56 5.96 19.74
CA SER A 367 8.91 5.19 18.69
C SER A 367 9.26 5.72 17.30
N ALA A 368 9.62 4.84 16.37
CA ALA A 368 9.86 5.20 14.98
C ALA A 368 8.52 5.44 14.28
N ILE A 369 7.49 4.66 14.62
CA ILE A 369 6.12 4.83 14.12
C ILE A 369 5.58 6.20 14.51
N ALA A 370 5.67 6.57 15.79
CA ALA A 370 5.15 7.86 16.26
C ALA A 370 5.85 9.04 15.57
N ARG A 371 7.19 9.01 15.47
CA ARG A 371 7.95 10.06 14.78
C ARG A 371 7.63 10.15 13.30
N TYR A 372 7.39 9.01 12.65
CA TYR A 372 7.00 8.97 11.25
C TYR A 372 5.60 9.53 11.04
N GLU A 373 4.62 9.18 11.87
CA GLU A 373 3.25 9.69 11.78
C GLU A 373 3.13 11.17 12.15
N GLU A 374 3.94 11.63 13.10
CA GLU A 374 4.02 13.03 13.48
C GLU A 374 4.50 13.91 12.31
N TRP A 375 5.51 13.41 11.57
CA TRP A 375 6.06 14.06 10.39
C TRP A 375 5.19 13.88 9.14
N CYS A 376 4.77 12.66 8.84
CA CYS A 376 3.91 12.29 7.72
C CYS A 376 2.46 12.21 8.19
N ARG A 377 1.77 13.35 8.24
CA ARG A 377 0.36 13.42 8.67
C ARG A 377 -0.61 13.05 7.55
N ASP A 378 -1.82 12.61 7.92
CA ASP A 378 -2.89 12.29 6.97
C ASP A 378 -3.30 13.56 6.18
N PRO A 379 -3.24 13.57 4.84
CA PRO A 379 -3.70 14.71 4.07
C PRO A 379 -5.20 15.04 4.27
N ASN A 380 -6.00 14.03 4.63
CA ASN A 380 -7.43 14.19 4.93
C ASN A 380 -7.72 14.54 6.39
N SER A 381 -6.70 14.63 7.26
CA SER A 381 -6.83 15.35 8.54
C SER A 381 -7.19 16.83 8.32
N GLY A 382 -7.06 17.29 7.07
CA GLY A 382 -7.89 18.33 6.48
C GLY A 382 -7.38 19.73 6.80
N GLY A 383 -8.01 20.73 6.18
CA GLY A 383 -7.71 22.14 6.41
C GLY A 383 -7.71 22.56 7.89
N LEU A 384 -8.15 21.72 8.82
CA LEU A 384 -7.97 21.89 10.26
C LEU A 384 -6.49 21.87 10.69
N ALA A 385 -5.64 21.00 10.14
CA ALA A 385 -4.20 20.96 10.46
C ALA A 385 -3.42 22.12 9.79
N VAL A 386 -3.88 22.57 8.62
CA VAL A 386 -3.38 23.80 7.98
C VAL A 386 -3.82 25.04 8.76
N VAL A 387 -5.05 25.02 9.28
CA VAL A 387 -5.58 26.03 10.21
C VAL A 387 -4.86 25.96 11.55
N GLU A 388 -4.45 24.80 12.05
CA GLU A 388 -3.69 24.61 13.29
C GLU A 388 -2.28 25.22 13.17
N ASN A 389 -1.60 24.96 12.04
CA ASN A 389 -0.33 25.63 11.72
C ASN A 389 -0.49 27.13 11.38
N ALA A 390 -1.62 27.57 10.84
CA ALA A 390 -1.89 28.98 10.53
C ALA A 390 -2.50 29.77 11.71
N MET A 391 -3.04 29.08 12.71
CA MET A 391 -3.72 29.61 13.90
C MET A 391 -3.05 29.12 15.18
N HIS A 392 -1.72 29.27 15.26
CA HIS A 392 -1.03 29.46 16.54
C HIS A 392 -1.43 30.79 17.23
N GLY A 393 -2.71 31.18 17.16
CA GLY A 393 -3.31 32.38 17.70
C GLY A 393 -4.63 32.04 18.42
N ASP A 394 -4.49 31.60 19.66
CA ASP A 394 -5.36 31.71 20.84
C ASP A 394 -6.88 31.43 20.79
N HIS A 395 -7.53 31.09 19.67
CA HIS A 395 -8.98 30.82 19.67
C HIS A 395 -9.38 29.55 18.91
N TRP A 396 -9.34 28.44 19.63
CA TRP A 396 -10.15 27.25 19.36
C TRP A 396 -11.64 27.61 19.46
N ILE A 397 -12.39 27.43 18.36
CA ILE A 397 -13.86 27.48 18.33
C ILE A 397 -14.34 26.05 18.14
N ASN A 398 -14.28 25.24 19.19
CA ASN A 398 -15.14 24.08 19.27
C ASN A 398 -16.21 24.40 20.32
N VAL A 399 -17.45 24.43 19.86
CA VAL A 399 -18.59 24.67 20.72
C VAL A 399 -19.03 23.31 21.22
N ASP A 400 -18.70 22.99 22.46
CA ASP A 400 -19.25 21.81 23.12
C ASP A 400 -20.78 21.92 23.10
N SER A 401 -21.43 20.98 22.42
CA SER A 401 -22.89 20.89 22.45
C SER A 401 -23.30 20.36 23.82
N ASP A 402 -24.13 21.11 24.54
CA ASP A 402 -24.71 20.65 25.81
C ASP A 402 -25.41 19.29 25.64
N ASP A 403 -25.30 18.42 26.65
CA ASP A 403 -26.02 17.15 26.69
C ASP A 403 -27.53 17.39 26.52
N THR A 404 -28.11 16.68 25.56
CA THR A 404 -29.52 16.84 25.17
C THR A 404 -30.50 16.68 26.34
N GLN A 405 -30.23 15.80 27.29
CA GLN A 405 -31.08 15.59 28.47
C GLN A 405 -30.98 16.76 29.44
N VAL A 406 -29.76 17.27 29.66
CA VAL A 406 -29.52 18.43 30.53
C VAL A 406 -30.21 19.69 29.96
N PHE A 407 -30.13 19.88 28.64
CA PHE A 407 -30.84 20.95 27.95
C PHE A 407 -32.36 20.82 28.10
N LEU A 408 -32.92 19.62 27.85
CA LEU A 408 -34.36 19.38 27.94
C LEU A 408 -34.90 19.55 29.37
N GLU A 409 -34.17 19.09 30.39
CA GLU A 409 -34.54 19.30 31.79
C GLU A 409 -34.58 20.79 32.15
N ARG A 410 -33.62 21.56 31.64
CA ARG A 410 -33.58 23.02 31.84
C ARG A 410 -34.78 23.70 31.17
N GLN A 411 -35.12 23.30 29.95
CA GLN A 411 -36.29 23.82 29.25
C GLN A 411 -37.60 23.41 29.91
N LEU A 412 -37.71 22.18 30.43
CA LEU A 412 -38.88 21.70 31.14
C LEU A 412 -39.17 22.53 32.40
N LYS A 413 -38.15 22.85 33.18
CA LYS A 413 -38.29 23.74 34.36
C LYS A 413 -38.79 25.13 33.98
N ILE A 414 -38.31 25.68 32.87
CA ILE A 414 -38.79 26.97 32.35
C ILE A 414 -40.27 26.86 31.95
N LEU A 415 -40.64 25.77 31.28
CA LEU A 415 -42.01 25.55 30.81
C LEU A 415 -43.00 25.35 31.97
N GLU A 416 -42.61 24.64 33.04
CA GLU A 416 -43.40 24.50 34.26
C GLU A 416 -43.55 25.83 35.02
N ALA A 417 -42.50 26.65 35.05
CA ALA A 417 -42.55 27.99 35.62
C ALA A 417 -43.49 28.93 34.82
N PHE A 418 -43.57 28.74 33.49
CA PHE A 418 -44.55 29.45 32.67
C PHE A 418 -45.96 28.92 32.90
N LYS A 419 -46.15 27.61 32.94
CA LYS A 419 -47.46 26.97 33.19
C LYS A 419 -48.06 27.38 34.52
N SER A 420 -47.26 27.47 35.59
CA SER A 420 -47.71 27.92 36.91
C SER A 420 -48.05 29.42 36.97
N LYS A 421 -47.55 30.23 36.04
CA LYS A 421 -47.87 31.66 35.89
C LYS A 421 -49.08 31.93 34.99
N VAL A 422 -49.57 30.92 34.26
CA VAL A 422 -50.81 31.05 33.46
C VAL A 422 -52.00 30.79 34.39
N PRO A 423 -52.91 31.75 34.61
CA PRO A 423 -54.07 31.55 35.46
C PRO A 423 -55.04 30.53 34.81
N GLU A 424 -55.60 29.61 35.62
CA GLU A 424 -56.48 28.49 35.22
C GLU A 424 -57.82 28.88 34.52
N LYS A 425 -57.99 30.14 34.10
CA LYS A 425 -59.16 30.62 33.37
C LYS A 425 -58.76 31.43 32.14
N ALA A 426 -58.16 30.75 31.17
CA ALA A 426 -58.16 31.22 29.79
C ALA A 426 -58.97 30.24 28.94
N PRO A 427 -59.90 30.70 28.08
CA PRO A 427 -60.70 29.79 27.24
C PRO A 427 -59.78 29.05 26.26
N GLU A 428 -60.13 27.80 25.93
CA GLU A 428 -59.32 26.85 25.13
C GLU A 428 -58.89 27.38 23.74
N ASN A 429 -59.43 28.51 23.28
CA ASN A 429 -59.04 29.18 22.03
C ASN A 429 -57.85 30.15 22.15
N ALA A 430 -57.23 30.31 23.32
CA ALA A 430 -56.05 31.18 23.49
C ALA A 430 -54.70 30.49 23.22
N ILE A 431 -54.66 29.16 23.08
CA ILE A 431 -53.41 28.40 22.89
C ILE A 431 -52.97 28.36 21.41
N ALA A 432 -53.87 28.65 20.46
CA ALA A 432 -53.56 28.64 19.02
C ALA A 432 -52.98 29.98 18.49
N LEU A 433 -52.97 31.05 19.29
CA LEU A 433 -52.55 32.39 18.83
C LEU A 433 -51.14 32.81 19.32
N THR A 434 -50.47 31.95 20.09
CA THR A 434 -49.07 32.16 20.52
C THR A 434 -48.03 31.45 19.64
N SER A 435 -48.43 30.82 18.53
CA SER A 435 -47.50 30.43 17.45
C SER A 435 -47.07 31.61 16.57
N LYS A 436 -47.15 32.85 17.08
CA LYS A 436 -46.33 33.94 16.54
C LYS A 436 -44.88 33.63 16.93
N ARG A 437 -44.18 33.04 15.95
CA ARG A 437 -42.76 33.26 15.63
C ARG A 437 -42.08 34.10 16.71
N MET A 438 -41.29 33.45 17.57
CA MET A 438 -40.23 34.15 18.30
C MET A 438 -39.35 34.79 17.23
N GLU A 439 -39.63 36.06 16.94
CA GLU A 439 -38.69 36.96 16.30
C GLU A 439 -37.50 37.03 17.25
N PHE A 440 -36.39 36.39 16.85
CA PHE A 440 -35.09 36.76 17.36
C PHE A 440 -34.94 38.26 17.13
N SER A 441 -34.74 39.00 18.21
CA SER A 441 -34.34 40.39 18.14
C SER A 441 -32.99 40.49 17.44
N ASP A 442 -32.96 41.24 16.34
CA ASP A 442 -31.77 41.67 15.59
C ASP A 442 -30.89 40.55 14.96
N GLU A 443 -31.38 39.93 13.88
CA GLU A 443 -30.50 39.60 12.73
C GLU A 443 -30.13 40.87 11.96
N LYS A 444 -29.62 41.89 12.65
CA LYS A 444 -28.83 42.92 11.99
C LYS A 444 -27.48 42.30 11.67
N SER A 445 -27.39 41.88 10.41
CA SER A 445 -26.18 41.96 9.59
C SER A 445 -24.93 41.27 10.17
N VAL A 446 -24.94 39.94 10.18
CA VAL A 446 -23.68 39.16 10.00
C VAL A 446 -22.95 39.63 8.72
N SER A 447 -23.69 40.18 7.75
CA SER A 447 -23.19 40.83 6.55
C SER A 447 -22.51 42.19 6.73
N GLU A 448 -22.61 42.88 7.89
CA GLU A 448 -21.90 44.15 8.12
C GLU A 448 -20.52 43.95 8.76
N HIS A 449 -20.25 42.77 9.34
CA HIS A 449 -18.98 42.48 10.01
C HIS A 449 -18.01 41.63 9.17
N ILE A 450 -18.47 41.09 8.04
CA ILE A 450 -17.66 40.35 7.09
C ILE A 450 -17.42 41.28 5.90
N GLY A 451 -16.16 41.67 5.67
CA GLY A 451 -15.78 42.44 4.49
C GLY A 451 -16.08 41.68 3.19
N PRO A 452 -16.12 42.35 2.02
CA PRO A 452 -16.52 41.75 0.76
C PRO A 452 -15.67 40.50 0.45
N VAL A 453 -16.33 39.36 0.23
CA VAL A 453 -15.68 38.09 -0.08
C VAL A 453 -15.27 38.10 -1.54
N GLN A 454 -13.98 38.26 -1.80
CA GLN A 454 -13.41 38.32 -3.14
C GLN A 454 -12.71 37.01 -3.50
N PHE A 455 -13.08 36.42 -4.64
CA PHE A 455 -12.42 35.24 -5.19
C PHE A 455 -11.52 35.64 -6.36
N ASN A 456 -10.30 35.08 -6.43
CA ASN A 456 -9.42 35.25 -7.59
C ASN A 456 -9.72 34.14 -8.61
N MET A 457 -10.43 34.48 -9.68
CA MET A 457 -10.64 33.57 -10.81
C MET A 457 -9.75 34.02 -11.98
N GLY A 458 -8.60 33.36 -12.15
CA GLY A 458 -7.73 33.58 -13.31
C GLY A 458 -7.04 34.94 -13.36
N GLY A 459 -6.70 35.54 -12.22
CA GLY A 459 -6.02 36.83 -12.12
C GLY A 459 -6.97 38.03 -11.97
N ILE A 460 -8.29 37.80 -11.93
CA ILE A 460 -9.31 38.82 -11.74
C ILE A 460 -9.96 38.61 -10.37
N GLN A 461 -9.98 39.66 -9.56
CA GLN A 461 -10.71 39.69 -8.29
C GLN A 461 -12.20 39.89 -8.57
N VAL A 462 -13.01 38.90 -8.21
CA VAL A 462 -14.46 38.91 -8.42
C VAL A 462 -15.16 38.94 -7.06
N ASP A 463 -16.05 39.90 -6.88
CA ASP A 463 -16.88 40.04 -5.67
C ASP A 463 -18.05 39.05 -5.72
N ALA A 464 -18.19 38.22 -4.68
CA ALA A 464 -19.21 37.19 -4.60
C ALA A 464 -20.64 37.78 -4.59
N ASP A 465 -20.81 38.95 -3.98
CA ASP A 465 -22.11 39.59 -3.85
C ASP A 465 -22.63 40.11 -5.19
N ASP A 466 -21.73 40.64 -6.05
CA ASP A 466 -22.09 41.07 -7.42
C ASP A 466 -22.51 39.88 -8.30
N MET A 467 -21.85 38.72 -8.15
CA MET A 467 -22.27 37.50 -8.86
C MET A 467 -23.65 37.00 -8.42
N LEU A 468 -23.92 37.00 -7.11
CA LEU A 468 -25.21 36.61 -6.53
C LEU A 468 -26.33 37.55 -6.96
N GLN A 469 -26.07 38.85 -7.00
CA GLN A 469 -27.00 39.86 -7.49
C GLN A 469 -27.37 39.60 -8.96
N ARG A 470 -26.36 39.40 -9.82
CA ARG A 470 -26.57 39.08 -11.25
C ARG A 470 -27.34 37.79 -11.48
N LEU A 471 -27.13 36.78 -10.64
CA LEU A 471 -27.87 35.52 -10.71
C LEU A 471 -29.34 35.68 -10.31
N LYS A 472 -29.61 36.50 -9.29
CA LYS A 472 -30.97 36.86 -8.88
C LYS A 472 -31.68 37.66 -9.98
N ASP A 473 -31.01 38.65 -10.57
CA ASP A 473 -31.57 39.46 -11.65
C ASP A 473 -31.89 38.60 -12.88
N ARG A 474 -31.02 37.64 -13.23
CA ARG A 474 -31.26 36.69 -14.33
C ARG A 474 -32.46 35.78 -14.07
N ASN A 475 -32.64 35.32 -12.83
CA ASN A 475 -33.78 34.48 -12.45
C ASN A 475 -35.09 35.27 -12.35
N ALA A 476 -35.04 36.57 -12.03
CA ALA A 476 -36.21 37.43 -12.02
C ALA A 476 -36.76 37.68 -13.43
N TYR A 477 -35.89 37.76 -14.45
CA TYR A 477 -36.30 37.90 -15.85
C TYR A 477 -36.94 36.64 -16.45
N THR A 478 -36.74 35.46 -15.85
CA THR A 478 -37.31 34.19 -16.35
C THR A 478 -38.70 33.87 -15.77
N ALA A 479 -39.23 34.68 -14.85
CA ALA A 479 -40.43 34.38 -14.08
C ALA A 479 -41.63 35.33 -14.31
N SER A 480 -41.81 35.88 -15.52
CA SER A 480 -43.02 36.64 -15.90
C SER A 480 -43.87 35.85 -16.93
N PRO A 481 -45.19 35.65 -16.72
CA PRO A 481 -46.07 34.93 -17.65
C PRO A 481 -46.93 35.86 -18.56
N GLU A 482 -47.40 35.27 -19.68
CA GLU A 482 -48.35 35.74 -20.74
C GLU A 482 -47.72 36.50 -21.94
N GLY A 483 -47.88 36.15 -23.23
CA GLY A 483 -48.59 35.07 -23.94
C GLY A 483 -48.48 35.23 -25.49
N GLU A 484 -48.55 34.08 -26.21
CA GLU A 484 -48.86 33.82 -27.66
C GLU A 484 -47.92 34.38 -28.77
N GLY A 485 -47.10 33.59 -29.48
CA GLY A 485 -47.34 32.63 -30.59
C GLY A 485 -46.12 32.77 -31.55
N GLU A 486 -45.40 31.75 -32.02
CA GLU A 486 -45.70 30.80 -33.10
C GLU A 486 -44.63 29.68 -33.13
N GLU A 487 -45.07 28.50 -33.56
CA GLU A 487 -44.39 27.39 -34.25
C GLU A 487 -42.95 26.95 -33.90
N GLY A 488 -42.83 25.65 -33.61
CA GLY A 488 -41.65 25.04 -33.02
C GLY A 488 -40.55 24.61 -33.98
N GLU A 489 -39.36 24.45 -33.42
CA GLU A 489 -38.32 23.56 -33.91
C GLU A 489 -37.30 23.25 -32.78
N ASN A 490 -36.82 22.01 -32.75
CA ASN A 490 -35.93 21.43 -31.72
C ASN A 490 -34.61 22.19 -31.55
N PRO A 491 -34.09 22.43 -30.32
CA PRO A 491 -32.71 22.85 -30.12
C PRO A 491 -31.83 21.66 -29.75
N ALA A 492 -31.64 20.74 -30.70
CA ALA A 492 -30.47 19.87 -30.74
C ALA A 492 -29.62 20.32 -31.95
N GLY A 493 -29.00 21.48 -31.82
CA GLY A 493 -28.20 22.07 -32.89
C GLY A 493 -28.09 23.58 -32.73
N ASN A 494 -27.11 24.04 -31.95
CA ASN A 494 -26.44 25.34 -32.12
C ASN A 494 -25.33 25.52 -31.06
N MET A 495 -24.27 24.73 -31.19
CA MET A 495 -22.92 25.13 -30.78
C MET A 495 -22.01 25.03 -32.01
N ALA A 496 -22.34 25.82 -33.01
CA ALA A 496 -21.45 26.16 -34.12
C ALA A 496 -21.76 27.62 -34.47
N LYS A 497 -21.24 28.54 -33.66
CA LYS A 497 -21.12 29.94 -34.08
C LYS A 497 -19.75 30.08 -34.71
N ASP A 498 -19.77 30.60 -35.93
CA ASP A 498 -18.68 30.70 -36.89
C ASP A 498 -17.36 31.18 -36.26
N PHE A 499 -16.38 30.27 -36.22
CA PHE A 499 -14.99 30.66 -36.09
C PHE A 499 -14.50 31.09 -37.47
N ASP A 500 -14.05 32.33 -37.56
CA ASP A 500 -13.51 32.97 -38.76
C ASP A 500 -12.26 32.20 -39.23
N ASN A 501 -12.43 31.33 -40.22
CA ASN A 501 -11.44 30.35 -40.68
C ASN A 501 -10.14 31.01 -41.16
N ASP A 502 -10.23 32.25 -41.64
CA ASP A 502 -9.10 33.06 -42.09
C ASP A 502 -8.20 33.54 -40.92
N GLN A 503 -8.77 33.72 -39.72
CA GLN A 503 -8.01 34.08 -38.52
C GLN A 503 -7.23 32.89 -37.95
N LEU A 504 -7.80 31.68 -38.06
CA LEU A 504 -7.10 30.45 -37.68
C LEU A 504 -5.98 30.12 -38.68
N GLN A 505 -6.22 30.30 -39.98
CA GLN A 505 -5.16 30.11 -40.99
C GLN A 505 -3.97 31.06 -40.79
N SER A 506 -4.21 32.34 -40.55
CA SER A 506 -3.14 33.32 -40.28
C SER A 506 -2.38 33.00 -38.99
N PHE A 507 -3.06 32.52 -37.95
CA PHE A 507 -2.44 32.05 -36.72
C PHE A 507 -1.51 30.84 -36.93
N PHE A 508 -1.96 29.80 -37.63
CA PHE A 508 -1.14 28.60 -37.91
C PHE A 508 0.01 28.88 -38.90
N THR A 509 -0.17 29.82 -39.81
CA THR A 509 0.87 30.23 -40.77
C THR A 509 1.98 31.03 -40.06
N GLY A 510 1.61 31.88 -39.09
CA GLY A 510 2.58 32.55 -38.21
C GLY A 510 3.36 31.60 -37.31
N LEU A 511 2.74 30.49 -36.90
CA LEU A 511 3.38 29.46 -36.07
C LEU A 511 4.36 28.58 -36.86
N MET A 512 4.08 28.30 -38.14
CA MET A 512 5.01 27.56 -39.01
C MET A 512 6.22 28.40 -39.44
N ASN A 513 6.06 29.70 -39.66
CA ASN A 513 7.17 30.57 -40.09
C ASN A 513 8.15 30.97 -38.97
N ARG A 514 7.87 30.63 -37.70
CA ARG A 514 8.78 30.91 -36.57
C ARG A 514 9.84 29.83 -36.35
N LYS A 515 9.79 28.71 -37.08
CA LYS A 515 10.80 27.64 -37.01
C LYS A 515 11.77 27.74 -38.20
N GLY A 516 12.65 28.74 -38.17
CA GLY A 516 13.62 28.92 -39.25
C GLY A 516 14.59 30.08 -39.06
N SER A 517 15.33 30.15 -37.95
CA SER A 517 16.60 30.91 -37.90
C SER A 517 17.49 30.41 -36.76
N ALA A 518 18.18 29.28 -36.99
CA ALA A 518 19.33 28.86 -36.21
C ALA A 518 20.56 28.90 -37.11
N SER A 519 21.16 30.09 -37.25
CA SER A 519 22.54 30.28 -37.70
C SER A 519 22.94 31.74 -37.43
N ASP A 520 23.59 32.01 -36.31
CA ASP A 520 24.93 32.59 -36.32
C ASP A 520 25.52 32.66 -34.92
N ALA A 521 26.77 32.22 -34.78
CA ALA A 521 27.63 32.57 -33.66
C ALA A 521 28.20 33.98 -33.91
N PRO A 522 28.73 34.67 -32.88
CA PRO A 522 30.18 34.61 -32.77
C PRO A 522 30.73 34.55 -31.33
N ARG A 523 31.99 34.14 -31.29
CA ARG A 523 32.93 34.12 -30.16
C ARG A 523 33.06 35.48 -29.45
N SER A 524 33.15 35.43 -28.12
CA SER A 524 34.27 35.95 -27.33
C SER A 524 34.20 35.37 -25.92
#